data_AF-A0A496BD53-F1
#
_entry.id   AF-A0A496BD53-F1
#
_cell.length_a   1.000
_cell.length_b   1.000
_cell.length_c   1.000
_cell.angle_alpha   90.00
_cell.angle_beta   90.00
_cell.angle_gamma   90.00
#
_symmetry.space_group_name_H-M   'P 1'
#
loop_
_entity.id
_entity.type
_entity.pdbx_description
1 polymer ?
#
loop_
_entity_poly.entity_id
_entity_poly.type
_entity_poly.pdbx_seq_one_letter_code
_entity_poly.pdbx_strand_id
1 'polypeptide(L)' 'MRGNSKGRILAACEMSFNGKSNSEIAAHFKVTDSTVSRWRKHQIWVEFENELVAAYKVAALRKNQASDAESDPAG' A
#
# COMPACT_ATOMS: atom_id res chain seq x y z
N MET A 1 9.56 25.49 -2.53
CA MET A 1 9.36 24.07 -2.16
C MET A 1 8.05 23.56 -2.75
N ARG A 2 8.03 22.93 -3.95
CA ARG A 2 6.79 22.43 -4.60
C ARG A 2 6.78 20.92 -4.89
N GLY A 3 7.80 20.17 -4.47
CA GLY A 3 7.93 18.72 -4.72
C GLY A 3 7.38 17.78 -3.64
N ASN A 4 6.90 18.28 -2.50
CA ASN A 4 6.73 17.46 -1.29
C ASN A 4 5.33 16.86 -1.08
N SER A 5 4.34 17.17 -1.93
CA SER A 5 2.95 16.70 -1.76
C SER A 5 2.73 15.29 -2.33
N LYS A 6 3.28 14.99 -3.52
CA LYS A 6 3.12 13.66 -4.15
C LYS A 6 3.75 12.55 -3.32
N GLY A 7 4.98 12.74 -2.84
CA GLY A 7 5.66 11.76 -1.98
C GLY A 7 4.91 11.48 -0.68
N ARG A 8 4.30 12.50 -0.07
CA ARG A 8 3.45 12.33 1.13
C ARG A 8 2.18 11.54 0.84
N ILE A 9 1.55 11.75 -0.32
CA ILE A 9 0.37 10.99 -0.73
C ILE A 9 0.73 9.51 -0.94
N LEU A 10 1.83 9.22 -1.65
CA LEU A 10 2.28 7.85 -1.88
C LEU A 10 2.63 7.13 -0.56
N ALA A 11 3.38 7.78 0.33
CA ALA A 11 3.71 7.21 1.64
C ALA A 11 2.46 7.02 2.53
N ALA A 12 1.51 7.95 2.50
CA ALA A 12 0.22 7.78 3.18
C ALA A 12 -0.60 6.61 2.62
N CYS A 13 -0.53 6.38 1.31
CA CYS A 13 -1.17 5.25 0.64
C CYS A 13 -0.58 3.92 1.11
N GLU A 14 0.74 3.81 1.16
CA GLU A 14 1.43 2.62 1.68
C GLU A 14 1.08 2.36 3.15
N MET A 15 1.05 3.40 4.00
CA MET A 15 0.61 3.26 5.39
C MET A 15 -0.83 2.74 5.47
N SER A 16 -1.75 3.28 4.67
CA SER A 16 -3.14 2.82 4.62
C SER A 16 -3.25 1.37 4.17
N PHE A 17 -2.50 0.98 3.14
CA PHE A 17 -2.44 -0.40 2.64
C PHE A 17 -1.97 -1.37 3.74
N ASN A 18 -1.04 -0.93 4.58
CA ASN A 18 -0.56 -1.66 5.75
C ASN A 18 -1.51 -1.58 6.98
N GLY A 19 -2.74 -1.12 6.79
CA GLY A 19 -3.79 -1.11 7.82
C GLY A 19 -3.83 0.11 8.73
N LYS A 20 -3.07 1.18 8.43
CA LYS A 20 -3.12 2.42 9.21
C LYS A 20 -4.40 3.20 8.95
N SER A 21 -5.01 3.68 10.03
CA SER A 21 -6.20 4.54 9.99
C SER A 21 -5.86 5.97 9.53
N ASN A 22 -6.87 6.73 9.10
CA ASN A 22 -6.67 8.12 8.69
C ASN A 22 -6.09 9.00 9.81
N SER A 23 -6.47 8.75 11.06
CA SER A 23 -5.96 9.50 12.22
C SER A 23 -4.48 9.22 12.49
N GLU A 24 -4.06 7.95 12.39
CA GLU A 24 -2.64 7.58 12.50
C GLU A 24 -1.79 8.22 11.38
N ILE A 25 -2.30 8.20 10.14
CA ILE A 25 -1.63 8.81 8.98
C ILE A 25 -1.58 10.34 9.16
N ALA A 26 -2.68 10.95 9.59
CA ALA A 26 -2.76 12.38 9.82
C ALA A 26 -1.78 12.85 10.89
N ALA A 27 -1.68 12.11 12.01
CA ALA A 27 -0.72 12.35 13.07
C ALA A 27 0.73 12.25 12.55
N HIS A 28 1.05 11.22 11.77
CA HIS A 28 2.38 11.03 11.19
C HIS A 28 2.81 12.21 10.31
N PHE A 29 1.92 12.66 9.42
CA PHE A 29 2.21 13.75 8.49
C PHE A 29 1.95 15.15 9.05
N LYS A 30 1.49 15.26 10.31
CA LYS A 30 1.07 16.53 10.95
C LYS A 30 0.04 17.28 10.10
N VAL A 31 -0.99 16.56 9.64
CA VAL A 31 -2.14 17.09 8.89
C VAL A 31 -3.43 16.68 9.58
N THR A 32 -4.57 17.05 9.00
CA THR A 32 -5.89 16.62 9.47
C THR A 32 -6.35 15.33 8.79
N ASP A 33 -7.21 14.56 9.45
CA ASP A 33 -7.90 13.40 8.84
C ASP A 33 -8.63 13.78 7.55
N SER A 34 -9.23 14.98 7.52
CA SER A 34 -9.88 15.52 6.33
C SER A 34 -8.91 15.74 5.16
N THR A 35 -7.65 16.06 5.46
CA THR A 35 -6.59 16.18 4.44
C THR A 35 -6.24 14.80 3.88
N VAL A 36 -6.11 13.78 4.73
CA VAL A 36 -5.86 12.39 4.29
C VAL A 36 -7.03 11.86 3.46
N SER A 37 -8.27 12.12 3.88
CA SER A 37 -9.47 11.77 3.10
C SER A 37 -9.53 12.45 1.73
N ARG A 38 -8.95 13.66 1.58
CA ARG A 38 -8.80 14.30 0.27
C ARG A 38 -7.71 13.62 -0.55
N TRP A 39 -6.57 13.27 0.07
CA TRP A 39 -5.48 12.54 -0.60
C TRP A 39 -5.94 11.24 -1.26
N ARG A 40 -6.80 10.47 -0.60
CA ARG A 40 -7.41 9.23 -1.14
C ARG A 40 -8.19 9.43 -2.45
N LYS A 41 -8.62 10.66 -2.74
CA LYS A 41 -9.37 11.00 -3.96
C LYS A 41 -8.45 11.39 -5.13
N HIS A 42 -7.16 11.57 -4.89
CA HIS A 42 -6.23 11.88 -5.96
C HIS A 42 -5.98 10.65 -6.82
N GLN A 43 -5.95 10.83 -8.13
CA GLN A 43 -5.68 9.75 -9.09
C GLN A 43 -4.39 8.98 -8.78
N ILE A 44 -3.32 9.69 -8.38
CA ILE A 44 -2.05 9.08 -7.99
C ILE A 44 -2.16 8.13 -6.79
N TRP A 45 -3.12 8.34 -5.87
CA TRP A 45 -3.39 7.39 -4.78
C TRP A 45 -3.97 6.11 -5.36
N VAL A 46 -5.00 6.24 -6.20
CA VAL A 46 -5.73 5.09 -6.78
C VAL A 46 -4.81 4.24 -7.65
N GLU A 47 -4.00 4.88 -8.51
CA GLU A 47 -3.02 4.19 -9.36
C GLU A 47 -2.01 3.40 -8.52
N PHE A 48 -1.44 4.05 -7.49
CA PHE A 48 -0.44 3.40 -6.63
C PHE A 48 -1.04 2.31 -5.74
N GLU A 49 -2.24 2.49 -5.20
CA GLU A 49 -2.93 1.46 -4.41
C GLU A 49 -3.18 0.20 -5.25
N ASN A 50 -3.54 0.35 -6.53
CA ASN A 50 -3.69 -0.78 -7.45
C ASN A 50 -2.36 -1.50 -7.71
N GLU A 51 -1.26 -0.76 -7.84
CA GLU A 51 0.09 -1.35 -7.97
C GLU A 51 0.47 -2.16 -6.73
N LEU A 52 0.21 -1.64 -5.53
CA LEU A 52 0.46 -2.36 -4.26
C LEU A 52 -0.37 -3.64 -4.17
N VAL A 53 -1.65 -3.59 -4.52
CA VAL A 53 -2.53 -4.78 -4.56
C VAL A 53 -2.02 -5.79 -5.59
N ALA A 54 -1.62 -5.36 -6.78
CA ALA A 54 -1.10 -6.23 -7.82
C ALA A 54 0.20 -6.93 -7.37
N ALA A 55 1.14 -6.18 -6.80
CA ALA A 55 2.38 -6.72 -6.26
C ALA A 55 2.12 -7.73 -5.13
N TYR A 56 1.19 -7.44 -4.22
CA TYR A 56 0.80 -8.34 -3.15
C TYR A 56 0.20 -9.65 -3.69
N LYS A 57 -0.68 -9.58 -4.69
CA LYS A 57 -1.26 -10.77 -5.34
C LYS A 57 -0.18 -11.64 -5.97
N VAL A 58 0.77 -11.04 -6.71
CA VAL A 58 1.88 -11.78 -7.31
C VAL A 58 2.75 -12.45 -6.25
N ALA A 59 3.07 -11.75 -5.15
CA ALA A 59 3.84 -12.31 -4.05
C ALA A 59 3.09 -13.47 -3.36
N ALA A 60 1.79 -13.33 -3.12
CA ALA A 60 0.95 -14.37 -2.54
C ALA A 60 0.88 -15.63 -3.42
N LEU A 61 0.74 -15.46 -4.73
CA LEU A 61 0.74 -16.58 -5.69
C LEU A 61 2.07 -17.31 -5.72
N ARG A 62 3.19 -16.59 -5.72
CA ARG A 62 4.54 -17.19 -5.66
C ARG A 62 4.76 -17.99 -4.38
N LYS A 63 4.26 -17.47 -3.25
CA LYS A 63 4.35 -18.16 -1.95
C LYS A 63 3.61 -19.50 -1.98
N ASN A 64 2.44 -19.55 -2.60
CA ASN A 64 1.65 -20.78 -2.73
C ASN A 64 2.28 -21.78 -3.70
N GLN A 65 2.86 -21.31 -4.82
CA GLN A 65 3.56 -22.19 -5.76
C GLN A 65 4.84 -22.80 -5.17
N ALA A 66 5.53 -22.08 -4.28
CA ALA A 66 6.71 -22.60 -3.59
C ALA A 66 6.35 -23.70 -2.57
N SER A 67 5.19 -23.61 -1.89
CA SER A 67 4.74 -24.64 -0.96
C SER A 67 4.29 -25.94 -1.64
N ASP A 68 3.75 -25.85 -2.86
CA ASP A 68 3.34 -27.04 -3.62
C ASP A 68 4.54 -27.84 -4.15
N ALA A 69 5.69 -27.18 -4.39
CA ALA A 69 6.92 -27.81 -4.88
C ALA A 69 7.70 -28.58 -3.79
N GLU A 70 7.39 -28.40 -2.50
CA GLU A 70 8.08 -29.06 -1.38
C GLU A 70 7.37 -30.37 -0.95
N SER A 71 6.25 -30.74 -1.60
CA SER A 71 5.44 -31.91 -1.26
C SER A 71 5.71 -33.16 -2.11
N ASP A 72 6.83 -33.22 -2.84
CA ASP A 72 7.23 -34.42 -3.58
C ASP A 72 8.41 -35.13 -2.89
N PRO A 73 8.16 -35.99 -1.87
CA PRO A 73 9.12 -37.02 -1.53
C PRO A 73 9.06 -38.07 -2.64
N ALA A 74 10.00 -37.98 -3.58
CA ALA A 74 10.31 -39.07 -4.47
C ALA A 74 10.63 -40.35 -3.66
N GLY A 75 9.89 -41.43 -3.92
CA GLY A 75 10.24 -42.79 -3.50
C GLY A 75 9.19 -43.50 -2.67
#